data_AF-A0A414STB9-F1
#
_entry.id   AF-A0A414STB9-F1
#
_cell.length_a   1.000
_cell.length_b   1.000
_cell.length_c   1.000
_cell.angle_alpha   90.00
_cell.angle_beta   90.00
_cell.angle_gamma   90.00
#
_symmetry.space_group_name_H-M   'P 1'
#
loop_
_entity.id
_entity.type
_entity.pdbx_description
1 polymer ?
#
loop_
_entity_poly.entity_id
_entity_poly.type
_entity_poly.pdbx_seq_one_letter_code
_entity_poly.pdbx_strand_id
1 'polypeptide(L)'
;MEINTKYEMGQKVYRVVERFQRIENIQTCDICFGTGSINYKGYGCQCPKCLGKGNIVLNSEEVSFRRVYEPKEITSVRVTVSDKDINIRYRVDGEVVPEKELFLTMEEIVEHFKEDELVCGGQK
;
A
#
# COMPACT_ATOMS: atom_id res chain seq x y z
N MET A 1 -5.69 37.69 5.70
CA MET A 1 -5.48 36.48 4.90
C MET A 1 -6.22 35.37 5.60
N GLU A 2 -7.21 34.79 4.93
CA GLU A 2 -7.99 33.67 5.45
C GLU A 2 -7.47 32.40 4.78
N ILE A 3 -7.18 31.37 5.57
CA ILE A 3 -6.68 30.09 5.07
C ILE A 3 -7.89 29.17 4.98
N ASN A 4 -8.33 28.90 3.75
CA ASN A 4 -9.43 27.98 3.49
C ASN A 4 -8.92 26.54 3.58
N THR A 5 -9.43 25.78 4.56
CA THR A 5 -9.15 24.36 4.74
C THR A 5 -10.35 23.55 4.27
N LYS A 6 -10.14 22.38 3.67
CA LYS A 6 -11.23 21.52 3.18
C LYS A 6 -12.10 20.94 4.31
N TYR A 7 -11.52 20.72 5.50
CA TYR A 7 -12.18 20.05 6.61
C TYR A 7 -12.16 20.87 7.90
N GLU A 8 -13.14 20.59 8.76
CA GLU A 8 -13.30 21.22 10.07
C GLU A 8 -12.78 20.35 11.22
N MET A 9 -12.51 20.97 12.36
CA MET A 9 -12.12 20.26 13.59
C MET A 9 -13.26 19.36 14.08
N GLY A 10 -12.94 18.16 14.55
CA GLY A 10 -13.92 17.18 15.02
C GLY A 10 -14.67 16.45 13.91
N GLN A 11 -14.49 16.84 12.64
CA GLN A 11 -15.10 16.15 11.51
C GLN A 11 -14.50 14.76 11.34
N LYS A 12 -15.36 13.76 11.08
CA LYS A 12 -14.94 12.39 10.80
C LYS A 12 -14.60 12.25 9.32
N VAL A 13 -13.37 11.81 9.06
CA VAL A 13 -12.82 11.62 7.71
C VAL A 13 -12.25 10.22 7.56
N TYR A 14 -12.50 9.62 6.40
CA TYR A 14 -11.79 8.43 5.96
C TYR A 14 -10.38 8.82 5.53
N ARG A 15 -9.42 7.94 5.83
CA ARG A 15 -8.06 8.06 5.31
C ARG A 15 -7.81 6.97 4.28
N VAL A 16 -7.26 7.34 3.14
CA VAL A 16 -6.85 6.41 2.09
C VAL A 16 -5.36 6.55 1.84
N VAL A 17 -4.65 5.42 1.94
CA VAL A 17 -3.20 5.36 1.71
C VAL A 17 -2.90 4.35 0.63
N GLU A 18 -2.12 4.76 -0.36
CA GLU A 18 -1.56 3.85 -1.35
C GLU A 18 -0.38 3.08 -0.74
N ARG A 19 -0.39 1.76 -0.89
CA ARG A 19 0.64 0.85 -0.41
C ARG A 19 1.08 -0.04 -1.56
N PHE A 20 2.33 -0.47 -1.48
CA PHE A 20 2.90 -1.41 -2.44
C PHE A 20 3.09 -2.75 -1.73
N GLN A 21 2.68 -3.83 -2.39
CA GLN A 21 2.95 -5.19 -1.97
C GLN A 21 3.68 -5.92 -3.08
N ARG A 22 4.81 -6.53 -2.72
CA ARG A 22 5.50 -7.44 -3.62
C ARG A 22 4.82 -8.80 -3.55
N ILE A 23 4.27 -9.25 -4.68
CA ILE A 23 3.68 -10.57 -4.85
C ILE A 23 4.70 -11.42 -5.60
N GLU A 24 5.16 -12.48 -4.95
CA GLU A 24 6.06 -13.45 -5.57
C GLU A 24 5.24 -14.58 -6.17
N ASN A 25 5.42 -14.81 -7.47
CA ASN A 25 4.92 -16.00 -8.12
C ASN A 25 5.87 -17.16 -7.78
N ILE A 26 5.42 -18.03 -6.88
CA ILE A 26 6.22 -19.16 -6.41
C ILE A 26 5.77 -20.46 -7.07
N GLN A 27 6.73 -21.26 -7.48
CA GLN A 27 6.51 -22.63 -7.94
C GLN A 27 7.12 -23.59 -6.93
N THR A 28 6.38 -24.66 -6.61
CA THR A 28 6.93 -25.77 -5.83
C THR A 28 8.12 -26.38 -6.56
N CYS A 29 9.23 -26.58 -5.86
CA CYS A 29 10.41 -27.18 -6.45
C CYS A 29 10.08 -28.62 -6.91
N ASP A 30 10.31 -28.88 -8.19
CA ASP A 30 10.12 -30.15 -8.88
C ASP A 30 11.11 -31.26 -8.46
N ILE A 31 12.26 -30.90 -7.86
CA ILE A 31 13.25 -31.88 -7.40
C ILE A 31 12.92 -32.41 -6.01
N CYS A 32 12.61 -31.52 -5.06
CA CYS A 32 12.30 -31.92 -3.69
C CYS A 32 10.80 -31.94 -3.39
N PHE A 33 9.94 -31.63 -4.36
CA PHE A 33 8.48 -31.60 -4.22
C PHE A 33 8.01 -30.81 -2.98
N GLY A 34 8.62 -29.65 -2.72
CA GLY A 34 8.27 -28.79 -1.58
C GLY A 34 8.95 -29.12 -0.25
N THR A 35 9.62 -30.28 -0.10
CA THR A 35 10.22 -30.69 1.19
C THR A 35 11.48 -29.91 1.57
N GLY A 36 12.10 -29.23 0.60
CA GLY A 36 13.40 -28.56 0.77
C GLY A 36 14.59 -29.52 0.87
N SER A 37 14.37 -30.83 0.87
CA SER A 37 15.43 -31.82 1.06
C SER A 37 15.30 -33.01 0.12
N ILE A 38 16.41 -33.68 -0.15
CA ILE A 38 16.47 -34.90 -0.95
C ILE A 38 17.22 -35.98 -0.17
N ASN A 39 16.84 -37.23 -0.38
CA ASN A 39 17.57 -38.36 0.21
C ASN A 39 18.70 -38.79 -0.73
N TYR A 40 19.94 -38.74 -0.24
CA TYR A 40 21.09 -39.33 -0.91
C TYR A 40 21.67 -40.46 -0.06
N LYS A 41 21.45 -41.70 -0.49
CA LYS A 41 21.98 -42.92 0.17
C LYS A 41 21.63 -42.99 1.67
N GLY A 42 20.41 -42.60 2.03
CA GLY A 42 19.94 -42.58 3.42
C GLY A 42 20.22 -41.28 4.17
N TYR A 43 21.05 -40.38 3.63
CA TYR A 43 21.32 -39.07 4.22
C TYR A 43 20.36 -38.02 3.67
N GLY A 44 19.74 -37.23 4.56
CA GLY A 44 18.97 -36.06 4.18
C GLY A 44 19.90 -34.93 3.77
N CYS A 45 19.85 -34.53 2.51
CA CYS A 45 20.61 -33.41 1.96
C CYS A 45 19.68 -32.25 1.64
N GLN A 46 20.17 -31.03 1.77
CA GLN A 46 19.46 -29.85 1.30
C GLN A 46 19.28 -29.94 -0.22
N CYS A 47 18.08 -29.62 -0.70
CA CYS A 47 17.81 -29.63 -2.14
C CYS A 47 18.70 -28.57 -2.82
N PRO A 48 19.55 -28.96 -3.79
CA PRO A 48 20.49 -28.03 -4.43
C PRO A 48 19.79 -27.02 -5.34
N LYS A 49 18.59 -27.34 -5.84
CA LYS A 49 17.84 -26.48 -6.78
C LYS A 49 17.12 -25.34 -6.08
N CYS A 50 16.41 -25.63 -4.98
CA CYS A 50 15.70 -24.59 -4.21
C CYS A 50 16.48 -24.10 -2.98
N LEU A 51 17.71 -24.60 -2.79
CA LEU A 51 18.56 -24.29 -1.63
C LEU A 51 17.80 -24.47 -0.31
N GLY A 52 17.07 -25.56 -0.15
CA GLY A 52 16.34 -25.85 1.09
C GLY A 52 14.99 -25.17 1.25
N LYS A 53 14.60 -24.26 0.36
CA LYS A 53 13.36 -23.48 0.51
C LYS A 53 12.08 -24.22 0.17
N GLY A 54 12.17 -25.34 -0.54
CA GLY A 54 11.01 -26.09 -1.05
C GLY A 54 10.31 -25.45 -2.26
N ASN A 55 10.43 -24.13 -2.44
CA ASN A 55 9.84 -23.38 -3.54
C ASN A 55 10.89 -22.55 -4.30
N ILE A 56 10.56 -22.14 -5.51
CA ILE A 56 11.36 -21.29 -6.40
C ILE A 56 10.52 -20.08 -6.78
N VAL A 57 11.05 -18.88 -6.61
CA VAL A 57 10.41 -17.64 -7.06
C VAL A 57 10.65 -17.51 -8.56
N LEU A 58 9.58 -17.55 -9.37
CA LEU A 58 9.64 -17.44 -10.83
C LEU A 58 9.67 -15.98 -11.28
N ASN A 59 8.79 -15.17 -10.69
CA ASN A 59 8.71 -13.74 -10.92
C ASN A 59 8.29 -13.04 -9.62
N SER A 60 8.56 -11.74 -9.54
CA SER A 60 8.03 -10.90 -8.48
C SER A 60 7.46 -9.63 -9.09
N GLU A 61 6.22 -9.35 -8.78
CA GLU A 61 5.53 -8.15 -9.22
C GLU A 61 5.27 -7.25 -8.02
N GLU A 62 5.47 -5.94 -8.21
CA GLU A 62 5.07 -4.95 -7.21
C GLU A 62 3.69 -4.44 -7.60
N VAL A 63 2.71 -4.71 -6.75
CA VAL A 63 1.32 -4.33 -6.96
C VAL A 63 0.98 -3.21 -5.97
N SER A 64 0.48 -2.08 -6.48
CA SER A 64 -0.10 -1.06 -5.60
C SER A 64 -1.53 -1.44 -5.22
N PHE A 65 -1.87 -1.22 -3.97
CA PHE A 65 -3.22 -1.37 -3.46
C PHE A 65 -3.54 -0.22 -2.51
N ARG A 66 -4.81 0.15 -2.46
CA ARG A 66 -5.28 1.25 -1.61
C ARG A 66 -5.86 0.67 -0.34
N ARG A 67 -5.42 1.19 0.81
CA ARG A 67 -5.98 0.84 2.12
C ARG A 67 -6.86 1.99 2.60
N VAL A 68 -8.14 1.72 2.74
CA VAL A 68 -9.11 2.62 3.36
C VAL A 68 -9.18 2.31 4.85
N TYR A 69 -8.96 3.31 5.68
CA TYR A 69 -9.10 3.21 7.14
C TYR A 69 -10.50 3.68 7.56
N GLU A 70 -10.98 3.14 8.69
CA GLU A 70 -12.22 3.60 9.31
C GLU A 70 -12.18 5.11 9.57
N PRO A 71 -13.34 5.78 9.53
CA PRO A 71 -13.39 7.22 9.67
C PRO A 71 -13.00 7.65 11.08
N LYS A 72 -12.10 8.62 11.18
CA LYS A 72 -11.55 9.15 12.44
C LYS A 72 -11.69 10.66 12.49
N GLU A 73 -11.74 11.19 13.70
CA GLU A 73 -11.93 12.63 13.93
C GLU A 73 -10.64 13.41 13.68
N ILE A 74 -10.78 14.58 13.07
CA ILE A 74 -9.72 15.57 12.96
C ILE A 74 -9.51 16.22 14.33
N THR A 75 -8.31 16.06 14.87
CA THR A 75 -7.93 16.58 16.20
C THR A 75 -7.16 17.90 16.14
N SER A 76 -6.48 18.17 15.01
CA SER A 76 -5.79 19.44 14.79
C SER A 76 -5.53 19.66 13.31
N VAL A 77 -5.30 20.92 12.93
CA VAL A 77 -4.87 21.32 11.58
C VAL A 77 -3.54 22.05 11.72
N ARG A 78 -2.59 21.68 10.87
CA ARG A 78 -1.29 22.33 10.75
C ARG A 78 -1.20 22.96 9.36
N VAL A 79 -1.03 24.28 9.35
CA VAL A 79 -0.80 25.03 8.11
C VAL A 79 0.61 25.56 8.09
N THR A 80 1.32 25.33 7.00
CA THR A 80 2.63 25.90 6.73
C THR A 80 2.53 26.78 5.50
N VAL A 81 2.82 28.08 5.66
CA VAL A 81 2.80 29.05 4.57
C VAL A 81 4.24 29.31 4.15
N SER A 82 4.51 29.17 2.86
CA SER A 82 5.77 29.55 2.22
C SER A 82 5.51 30.60 1.14
N ASP A 83 6.56 31.23 0.62
CA ASP A 83 6.42 32.27 -0.42
C ASP A 83 5.75 31.77 -1.71
N LYS A 84 5.73 30.44 -1.93
CA LYS A 84 5.21 29.81 -3.15
C LYS A 84 3.94 29.01 -2.93
N ASP A 85 3.77 28.41 -1.74
CA ASP A 85 2.72 27.42 -1.50
C ASP A 85 2.22 27.42 -0.05
N ILE A 86 0.96 27.03 0.13
CA ILE A 86 0.33 26.73 1.41
C ILE A 86 0.23 25.21 1.56
N ASN A 87 0.87 24.64 2.57
CA ASN A 87 0.81 23.21 2.89
C ASN A 87 -0.13 22.99 4.08
N ILE A 88 -1.26 22.33 3.84
CA ILE A 88 -2.26 22.00 4.85
C ILE A 88 -2.15 20.51 5.19
N ARG A 89 -2.02 20.21 6.49
CA ARG A 89 -2.03 18.85 7.04
C ARG A 89 -2.99 18.76 8.21
N TYR A 90 -3.60 17.61 8.38
CA TYR A 90 -4.54 17.31 9.45
C TYR A 90 -3.93 16.30 10.40
N ARG A 91 -4.34 16.30 11.66
CA ARG A 91 -4.03 15.23 12.61
C ARG A 91 -5.23 14.33 12.80
N VAL A 92 -5.10 13.09 12.36
CA VAL A 92 -6.14 12.07 12.39
C VAL A 92 -5.54 10.82 13.02
N ASP A 93 -6.15 10.31 14.08
CA ASP A 93 -5.67 9.14 14.82
C ASP A 93 -4.21 9.27 15.33
N GLY A 94 -3.83 10.48 15.76
CA GLY A 94 -2.47 10.80 16.21
C GLY A 94 -1.45 11.04 15.09
N GLU A 95 -1.75 10.65 13.86
CA GLU A 95 -0.88 10.83 12.69
C GLU A 95 -1.12 12.16 11.97
N VAL A 96 -0.06 12.76 11.42
CA VAL A 96 -0.15 13.98 10.61
C VAL A 96 -0.24 13.57 9.13
N VAL A 97 -1.38 13.86 8.51
CA VAL A 97 -1.75 13.39 7.17
C VAL A 97 -2.02 14.57 6.23
N PRO A 98 -1.65 14.48 4.95
CA PRO A 98 -1.96 15.52 3.97
C PRO A 98 -3.44 15.50 3.58
N GLU A 99 -3.96 16.65 3.16
CA GLU A 99 -5.38 16.80 2.79
C GLU A 99 -5.85 15.83 1.69
N LYS A 100 -4.98 15.51 0.73
CA LYS A 100 -5.27 14.61 -0.39
C LYS A 100 -5.52 13.15 0.00
N GLU A 101 -5.14 12.75 1.21
CA GLU A 101 -5.36 11.39 1.72
C GLU A 101 -6.70 11.26 2.48
N LEU A 102 -7.47 12.36 2.60
CA LEU A 102 -8.68 12.41 3.40
C LEU A 102 -9.94 12.59 2.54
N PHE A 103 -11.03 11.95 2.96
CA PHE A 103 -12.32 11.92 2.27
C PHE A 103 -13.46 11.88 3.29
N LEU A 104 -14.63 12.43 2.96
CA LEU A 104 -15.79 12.43 3.86
C LEU A 104 -16.62 11.17 3.75
N THR A 105 -16.73 10.65 2.53
CA THR A 105 -17.63 9.54 2.23
C THR A 105 -16.94 8.47 1.41
N MET A 106 -17.50 7.27 1.41
CA MET A 106 -17.02 6.18 0.58
C MET A 106 -17.31 6.44 -0.90
N GLU A 107 -18.38 7.17 -1.21
CA GLU A 107 -18.73 7.57 -2.57
C GLU A 107 -17.65 8.50 -3.16
N GLU A 108 -17.18 9.49 -2.39
CA GLU A 108 -16.09 10.39 -2.80
C GLU A 108 -14.80 9.61 -3.08
N ILE A 109 -14.47 8.63 -2.24
CA ILE A 109 -13.32 7.74 -2.44
C ILE A 109 -13.48 6.99 -3.77
N VAL A 110 -14.62 6.36 -3.98
CA VAL A 110 -14.89 5.59 -5.20
C VAL A 110 -14.83 6.48 -6.44
N GLU A 111 -15.36 7.70 -6.39
CA GLU A 111 -15.30 8.66 -7.50
C GLU A 111 -13.87 9.12 -7.79
N HIS A 112 -13.12 9.51 -6.75
CA HIS A 112 -11.74 9.97 -6.88
C HIS A 112 -10.84 8.90 -7.50
N PHE A 113 -11.09 7.63 -7.20
CA PHE A 113 -10.29 6.51 -7.68
C PHE A 113 -10.87 5.79 -8.90
N LYS A 114 -12.08 6.13 -9.36
CA LYS A 114 -12.63 5.66 -10.65
C LYS A 114 -11.85 6.23 -11.84
N GLU A 115 -11.32 7.44 -11.72
CA GLU A 115 -10.56 8.09 -12.80
C GLU A 115 -9.11 7.56 -12.90
N ASP A 116 -8.54 7.05 -11.81
CA ASP A 116 -7.18 6.51 -11.79
C ASP A 116 -7.02 5.16 -12.52
N GLU A 117 -8.10 4.40 -12.74
CA GLU A 117 -8.05 3.17 -13.55
C GLU A 117 -7.83 3.45 -15.05
N LEU A 118 -7.94 4.71 -15.50
CA LEU A 118 -7.73 5.11 -16.90
C LEU A 118 -6.30 5.59 -17.23
N VAL A 119 -5.37 5.56 -16.26
CA VAL A 119 -3.94 5.88 -16.50
C VAL A 119 -3.04 4.67 -16.24
N CYS A 120 -3.47 3.48 -16.65
CA CYS A 120 -2.52 2.43 -17.03
C CYS A 120 -2.01 2.78 -18.43
N GLY A 121 -1.04 3.70 -18.46
CA GLY A 121 -0.33 4.11 -19.66
C GLY A 121 0.14 2.90 -20.44
N GLY A 122 -0.42 2.74 -21.65
CA GLY A 122 0.09 1.78 -22.60
C GLY A 122 1.54 2.07 -22.90
N GLN A 123 2.38 1.03 -22.84
CA GLN A 123 3.58 0.92 -23.64
C GLN A 123 3.71 -0.54 -24.09
N LYS A 124 3.45 -0.69 -25.40
CA LYS A 124 3.77 -1.75 -26.37
C LYS A 124 4.35 -3.06 -25.89
#